data_AF-A0A0R3RCQ5-F1
#
_entry.id   AF-A0A0R3RCQ5-F1
#
_cell.length_a   1.000
_cell.length_b   1.000
_cell.length_c   1.000
_cell.angle_alpha   90.00
_cell.angle_beta   90.00
_cell.angle_gamma   90.00
#
_symmetry.space_group_name_H-M   'P 1'
#
loop_
_entity.id
_entity.type
_entity.pdbx_description
1 polymer ?
#
loop_
_entity_poly.entity_id
_entity_poly.type
_entity_poly.pdbx_seq_one_letter_code
_entity_poly.pdbx_strand_id
1 'polypeptide(L)'
;MKFCTVLARRAFVLFLHGQIKNHDAENSVVERSPTSNKFRLKTGYQIVLYASFPPNLRSSGETQKLSCYMGGARLEDPPEIPQTFGDIGTSGHVYVMSLADKMLKWNYLGLQGALLSHLLEPLFITHLCIGVPSNDKAIAHAVLLRFSDVRRGELIVKSSQNGVVPHGEMYHNWVSGIGIFS
;
A
#
# COMPACT_ATOMS: atom_id res chain seq x y z
N MET A 1 12.43 -3.09 7.41
CA MET A 1 11.49 -1.95 7.36
C MET A 1 10.56 -2.06 6.13
N LYS A 2 9.55 -2.95 6.17
CA LYS A 2 8.63 -3.24 5.03
C LYS A 2 7.20 -2.71 5.25
N PHE A 3 6.96 -1.96 6.33
CA PHE A 3 5.60 -1.62 6.80
C PHE A 3 5.22 -0.13 6.71
N CYS A 4 6.16 0.76 6.36
CA CYS A 4 5.92 2.21 6.34
C CYS A 4 4.76 2.62 5.42
N THR A 5 4.62 1.98 4.26
CA THR A 5 3.53 2.25 3.31
C THR A 5 2.14 1.90 3.88
N VAL A 6 2.05 0.84 4.68
CA VAL A 6 0.79 0.46 5.35
C VAL A 6 0.43 1.49 6.41
N LEU A 7 1.43 1.97 7.16
CA LEU A 7 1.24 3.03 8.16
C LEU A 7 0.84 4.35 7.49
N ALA A 8 1.49 4.71 6.37
CA ALA A 8 1.15 5.91 5.60
C ALA A 8 -0.31 5.89 5.14
N ARG A 9 -0.81 4.76 4.62
CA ARG A 9 -2.24 4.61 4.30
C ARG A 9 -3.12 4.79 5.54
N ARG A 10 -2.77 4.20 6.68
CA ARG A 10 -3.56 4.33 7.92
C ARG A 10 -3.60 5.78 8.39
N ALA A 11 -2.47 6.49 8.34
CA ALA A 11 -2.41 7.92 8.63
C ALA A 11 -3.26 8.74 7.65
N PHE A 12 -3.25 8.40 6.36
CA PHE A 12 -4.11 9.03 5.36
C PHE A 12 -5.60 8.83 5.66
N VAL A 13 -6.01 7.64 6.11
CA VAL A 13 -7.38 7.37 6.55
C VAL A 13 -7.77 8.26 7.74
N LEU A 14 -6.88 8.42 8.73
CA LEU A 14 -7.11 9.33 9.86
C LEU A 14 -7.23 10.79 9.41
N PHE A 15 -6.40 11.21 8.46
CA PHE A 15 -6.50 12.53 7.84
C PHE A 15 -7.87 12.72 7.18
N LEU A 16 -8.35 11.75 6.40
CA LEU A 16 -9.67 11.81 5.75
C LEU A 16 -10.82 11.93 6.76
N HIS A 17 -10.75 11.24 7.91
CA HIS A 17 -11.72 11.42 8.98
C HIS A 17 -11.78 12.87 9.47
N GLY A 18 -10.63 13.51 9.65
CA GLY A 18 -10.55 14.92 10.01
C GLY A 18 -11.13 15.84 8.93
N GLN A 19 -10.87 15.54 7.66
CA GLN A 19 -11.38 16.32 6.52
C GLN A 19 -12.90 16.21 6.38
N ILE A 20 -13.49 15.03 6.60
CA ILE A 20 -14.94 14.84 6.61
C ILE A 20 -15.58 15.57 7.79
N LYS A 21 -14.99 15.46 8.98
CA LYS A 21 -15.50 16.15 10.19
C LYS A 21 -15.53 17.66 9.99
N ASN A 22 -14.51 18.21 9.33
CA ASN A 22 -14.36 19.64 9.07
C ASN A 22 -14.66 19.99 7.60
N HIS A 23 -15.64 19.33 6.96
CA HIS A 23 -15.88 19.49 5.52
C HIS A 23 -16.31 20.91 5.11
N ASP A 24 -16.95 21.66 6.01
CA ASP A 24 -17.36 23.05 5.77
C ASP A 24 -16.22 24.06 5.92
N ALA A 25 -15.05 23.62 6.39
CA ALA A 25 -13.89 24.49 6.51
C ALA A 25 -13.32 24.84 5.12
N GLU A 26 -12.86 26.08 4.96
CA GLU A 26 -12.29 26.59 3.71
C GLU A 26 -11.11 25.71 3.21
N ASN A 27 -10.30 25.22 4.14
CA ASN A 27 -9.14 24.37 3.87
C ASN A 27 -9.46 22.87 3.72
N SER A 28 -10.75 22.48 3.71
CA SER A 28 -11.11 21.09 3.51
C SER A 28 -10.77 20.62 2.10
N VAL A 29 -10.20 19.43 1.97
CA VAL A 29 -9.89 18.80 0.68
C VAL A 29 -11.06 17.96 0.13
N VAL A 30 -12.13 17.80 0.92
CA VAL A 30 -13.33 17.05 0.54
C VAL A 30 -14.52 17.98 0.31
N GLU A 31 -15.45 17.54 -0.51
CA GLU A 31 -16.73 18.19 -0.76
C GLU A 31 -17.84 17.15 -0.89
N ARG A 32 -19.10 17.55 -0.75
CA ARG A 32 -20.22 16.66 -1.06
C ARG A 32 -20.26 16.40 -2.56
N SER A 33 -20.42 15.14 -2.93
CA SER A 33 -20.60 14.77 -4.33
C SER A 33 -21.96 15.27 -4.82
N PRO A 34 -22.05 15.84 -6.03
CA PRO A 34 -23.32 16.24 -6.62
C PRO A 34 -24.14 15.06 -7.13
N THR A 35 -23.50 13.90 -7.37
CA THR A 35 -24.11 12.70 -7.95
C THR A 35 -24.35 11.61 -6.92
N SER A 36 -23.80 11.72 -5.72
CA SER A 36 -23.95 10.74 -4.65
C SER A 36 -24.11 11.40 -3.30
N ASN A 37 -24.74 10.71 -2.33
CA ASN A 37 -24.84 11.17 -0.95
C ASN A 37 -23.50 11.05 -0.16
N LYS A 38 -22.38 10.91 -0.87
CA LYS A 38 -21.05 10.72 -0.29
C LYS A 38 -20.19 11.96 -0.47
N PHE A 39 -19.12 12.03 0.31
CA PHE A 39 -18.02 12.95 0.10
C PHE A 39 -17.12 12.46 -1.04
N ARG A 40 -16.46 13.40 -1.71
CA ARG A 40 -15.40 13.13 -2.67
C ARG A 40 -14.25 14.11 -2.45
N LEU A 41 -13.08 13.83 -3.00
CA LEU A 41 -12.03 14.84 -3.06
C LEU A 41 -12.44 15.96 -4.02
N LYS A 42 -12.10 17.20 -3.68
CA LYS A 42 -12.26 18.35 -4.56
C LYS A 42 -11.48 18.12 -5.86
N THR A 43 -12.01 18.66 -6.96
CA THR A 43 -11.37 18.55 -8.28
C THR A 43 -9.94 19.12 -8.25
N GLY A 44 -9.00 18.41 -8.86
CA GLY A 44 -7.59 18.82 -8.93
C GLY A 44 -6.68 18.18 -7.88
N TYR A 45 -7.23 17.60 -6.81
CA TYR A 45 -6.43 16.84 -5.85
C TYR A 45 -5.99 15.50 -6.43
N GLN A 46 -4.73 15.17 -6.20
CA GLN A 46 -4.11 13.91 -6.61
C GLN A 46 -3.48 13.23 -5.39
N ILE A 47 -3.62 11.91 -5.31
CA ILE A 47 -3.03 11.13 -4.20
C ILE A 47 -1.70 10.55 -4.66
N VAL A 48 -0.62 11.08 -4.10
CA VAL A 48 0.75 10.62 -4.34
C VAL A 48 1.20 9.78 -3.16
N LEU A 49 1.65 8.55 -3.43
CA LEU A 49 2.24 7.66 -2.45
C LEU A 49 3.75 7.54 -2.71
N TYR A 50 4.55 7.92 -1.73
CA TYR A 50 5.99 7.68 -1.74
C TYR A 50 6.33 6.42 -0.95
N ALA A 51 7.22 5.59 -1.49
CA ALA A 51 7.81 4.47 -0.79
C ALA A 51 9.33 4.42 -1.06
N SER A 52 10.14 4.29 -0.02
CA SER A 52 11.60 4.24 -0.17
C SER A 52 12.06 3.04 -1.01
N PHE A 53 11.34 1.91 -0.92
CA PHE A 53 11.64 0.67 -1.63
C PHE A 53 10.41 0.18 -2.39
N PRO A 54 10.59 -0.56 -3.51
CA PRO A 54 9.48 -1.12 -4.25
C PRO A 54 8.71 -2.15 -3.40
N PRO A 55 7.42 -2.38 -3.71
CA PRO A 55 6.67 -3.48 -3.11
C PRO A 55 7.30 -4.82 -3.53
N ASN A 56 6.93 -5.90 -2.83
CA ASN A 56 7.46 -7.23 -3.16
C ASN A 56 7.04 -7.68 -4.56
N LEU A 57 8.03 -7.93 -5.43
CA LEU A 57 7.84 -8.46 -6.77
C LEU A 57 8.29 -9.93 -6.80
N ARG A 58 7.53 -10.80 -7.47
CA ARG A 58 8.00 -12.16 -7.79
C ARG A 58 8.60 -12.15 -9.21
N SER A 59 9.75 -12.79 -9.38
CA SER A 59 10.56 -12.70 -10.62
C SER A 59 10.17 -13.69 -11.72
N SER A 60 9.02 -14.39 -11.65
CA SER A 60 8.82 -15.59 -12.46
C SER A 60 8.30 -15.38 -13.89
N GLY A 61 8.23 -14.15 -14.41
CA GLY A 61 7.72 -13.88 -15.78
C GLY A 61 6.22 -14.13 -15.97
N GLU A 62 5.56 -14.81 -15.04
CA GLU A 62 4.11 -14.98 -14.96
C GLU A 62 3.45 -13.87 -14.13
N THR A 63 2.13 -13.68 -14.30
CA THR A 63 1.34 -12.79 -13.45
C THR A 63 1.50 -13.18 -11.98
N GLN A 64 2.04 -12.27 -11.17
CA GLN A 64 2.32 -12.52 -9.76
C GLN A 64 1.08 -13.02 -9.01
N LYS A 65 1.11 -14.29 -8.56
CA LYS A 65 0.12 -14.85 -7.65
C LYS A 65 0.09 -14.11 -6.32
N LEU A 66 -1.04 -14.20 -5.61
CA LEU A 66 -1.17 -13.65 -4.26
C LEU A 66 -0.10 -14.26 -3.34
N SER A 67 0.35 -13.48 -2.37
CA SER A 67 1.48 -13.85 -1.51
C SER A 67 1.35 -13.25 -0.11
N CYS A 68 1.96 -13.90 0.87
CA CYS A 68 1.93 -13.48 2.27
C CYS A 68 3.27 -13.73 2.96
N TYR A 69 3.40 -13.23 4.17
CA TYR A 69 4.50 -13.50 5.08
C TYR A 69 3.97 -14.27 6.27
N MET A 70 4.69 -15.30 6.69
CA MET A 70 4.53 -15.95 7.99
C MET A 70 5.71 -15.53 8.88
N GLY A 71 5.43 -14.94 10.05
CA GLY A 71 6.48 -14.62 11.04
C GLY A 71 7.62 -13.70 10.55
N GLY A 72 7.44 -13.00 9.42
CA GLY A 72 8.44 -12.09 8.83
C GLY A 72 9.59 -12.74 8.06
N ALA A 73 9.65 -14.06 7.96
CA ALA A 73 10.83 -14.77 7.45
C ALA A 73 10.93 -14.77 5.92
N ARG A 74 9.89 -15.23 5.20
CA ARG A 74 9.90 -15.38 3.73
C ARG A 74 8.53 -15.08 3.12
N LEU A 75 8.55 -14.76 1.82
CA LEU A 75 7.34 -14.58 1.04
C LEU A 75 6.84 -15.97 0.61
N GLU A 76 5.61 -16.28 0.96
CA GLU A 76 4.97 -17.58 0.74
C GLU A 76 3.65 -17.41 -0.01
N ASP A 77 3.10 -18.51 -0.50
CA ASP A 77 1.75 -18.53 -1.05
C ASP A 77 0.74 -18.50 0.11
N PRO A 78 -0.39 -17.80 -0.03
CA PRO A 78 -1.40 -17.76 1.01
C PRO A 78 -1.98 -19.17 1.24
N PRO A 79 -2.28 -19.54 2.49
CA PRO A 79 -2.87 -20.84 2.78
C PRO A 79 -4.26 -20.95 2.12
N GLU A 80 -4.58 -22.14 1.59
CA GLU A 80 -5.91 -22.40 1.01
C GLU A 80 -7.01 -22.31 2.07
N ILE A 81 -6.70 -22.77 3.28
CA ILE A 81 -7.60 -22.72 4.43
C ILE A 81 -7.33 -21.43 5.21
N PRO A 82 -8.35 -20.59 5.46
CA PRO A 82 -8.19 -19.40 6.28
C PRO A 82 -7.68 -19.72 7.68
N GLN A 83 -6.65 -18.99 8.12
CA GLN A 83 -6.07 -19.16 9.44
C GLN A 83 -7.08 -18.84 10.55
N THR A 84 -7.23 -19.73 11.53
CA THR A 84 -8.10 -19.51 12.69
C THR A 84 -7.37 -18.89 13.87
N PHE A 85 -8.10 -18.34 14.84
CA PHE A 85 -7.50 -17.86 16.09
C PHE A 85 -6.83 -18.98 16.90
N GLY A 86 -7.34 -20.22 16.83
CA GLY A 86 -6.71 -21.38 17.46
C GLY A 86 -5.35 -21.71 16.85
N ASP A 87 -5.24 -21.63 15.52
CA ASP A 87 -3.98 -21.83 14.80
C ASP A 87 -2.95 -20.76 15.19
N ILE A 88 -3.38 -19.51 15.29
CA ILE A 88 -2.51 -18.39 15.72
C ILE A 88 -2.05 -18.60 17.16
N GLY A 89 -2.96 -18.97 18.07
CA GLY A 89 -2.63 -19.23 19.46
C GLY A 89 -1.65 -20.39 19.65
N THR A 90 -1.75 -21.42 18.81
CA THR A 90 -0.89 -22.62 18.90
C THR A 90 0.45 -22.40 18.20
N SER A 91 0.46 -21.80 17.01
CA SER A 91 1.67 -21.60 16.21
C SER A 91 2.49 -20.36 16.58
N GLY A 92 1.86 -19.36 17.21
CA GLY A 92 2.49 -18.05 17.46
C GLY A 92 2.77 -17.26 16.18
N HIS A 93 2.21 -17.67 15.04
CA HIS A 93 2.48 -17.07 13.73
C HIS A 93 1.19 -16.55 13.09
N VAL A 94 1.28 -15.43 12.37
CA VAL A 94 0.17 -14.85 11.62
C VAL A 94 0.57 -14.72 10.16
N TYR A 95 -0.31 -15.15 9.27
CA TYR A 95 -0.16 -14.88 7.84
C TYR A 95 -0.58 -13.45 7.53
N VAL A 96 0.36 -12.69 6.97
CA VAL A 96 0.14 -11.28 6.61
C VAL A 96 0.35 -11.10 5.11
N MET A 97 -0.69 -10.68 4.40
CA MET A 97 -0.60 -10.39 2.97
C MET A 97 0.53 -9.43 2.65
N SER A 98 1.16 -9.67 1.50
CA SER A 98 2.29 -8.89 1.01
C SER A 98 1.91 -7.44 0.73
N LEU A 99 2.91 -6.55 0.64
CA LEU A 99 2.65 -5.14 0.36
C LEU A 99 2.10 -4.96 -1.06
N ALA A 100 2.63 -5.68 -2.05
CA ALA A 100 2.13 -5.60 -3.42
C ALA A 100 0.65 -5.99 -3.50
N ASP A 101 0.23 -7.03 -2.79
CA ASP A 101 -1.16 -7.50 -2.77
C ASP A 101 -2.08 -6.54 -2.01
N LYS A 102 -1.56 -5.90 -0.95
CA LYS A 102 -2.28 -4.82 -0.26
C LYS A 102 -2.48 -3.61 -1.18
N MET A 103 -1.46 -3.19 -1.90
CA MET A 103 -1.56 -2.07 -2.85
C MET A 103 -2.50 -2.40 -4.01
N LEU A 104 -2.45 -3.63 -4.53
CA LEU A 104 -3.42 -4.13 -5.50
C LEU A 104 -4.85 -3.99 -4.99
N LYS A 105 -5.12 -4.43 -3.74
CA LYS A 105 -6.42 -4.22 -3.10
C LYS A 105 -6.81 -2.74 -3.02
N TRP A 106 -5.89 -1.85 -2.65
CA TRP A 106 -6.17 -0.42 -2.52
C TRP A 106 -6.47 0.24 -3.88
N ASN A 107 -5.81 -0.20 -4.94
CA ASN A 107 -6.02 0.33 -6.28
C ASN A 107 -7.35 -0.15 -6.91
N TYR A 108 -7.93 -1.26 -6.45
CA TYR A 108 -9.25 -1.73 -6.89
C TYR A 108 -10.40 -1.26 -5.99
N LEU A 109 -10.22 -1.33 -4.67
CA LEU A 109 -11.30 -1.04 -3.70
C LEU A 109 -11.24 0.37 -3.11
N GLY A 110 -10.13 1.06 -3.31
CA GLY A 110 -9.85 2.38 -2.75
C GLY A 110 -9.08 2.34 -1.43
N LEU A 111 -8.41 3.45 -1.15
CA LEU A 111 -7.57 3.66 0.03
C LEU A 111 -8.38 3.81 1.32
N GLN A 112 -9.61 4.33 1.23
CA GLN A 112 -10.47 4.67 2.36
C GLN A 112 -10.88 3.45 3.22
N GLY A 113 -10.91 2.25 2.63
CA GLY A 113 -11.35 1.03 3.32
C GLY A 113 -12.87 0.95 3.50
N ALA A 114 -13.34 -0.14 4.11
CA ALA A 114 -14.76 -0.47 4.14
C ALA A 114 -15.62 0.52 4.94
N LEU A 115 -15.15 0.95 6.11
CA LEU A 115 -15.94 1.87 6.94
C LEU A 115 -16.15 3.22 6.25
N LEU A 116 -15.07 3.84 5.75
CA LEU A 116 -15.17 5.12 5.07
C LEU A 116 -15.82 5.02 3.69
N SER A 117 -15.89 3.85 3.03
CA SER A 117 -16.55 3.74 1.72
C SER A 117 -18.07 3.97 1.76
N HIS A 118 -18.68 3.94 2.95
CA HIS A 118 -20.07 4.35 3.14
C HIS A 118 -20.24 5.87 3.06
N LEU A 119 -19.19 6.63 3.41
CA LEU A 119 -19.22 8.10 3.48
C LEU A 119 -18.45 8.77 2.34
N LEU A 120 -17.43 8.12 1.79
CA LEU A 120 -16.54 8.64 0.74
C LEU A 120 -16.67 7.80 -0.54
N GLU A 121 -16.63 8.50 -1.68
CA GLU A 121 -16.36 7.87 -2.96
C GLU A 121 -14.97 7.21 -2.96
N PRO A 122 -14.74 6.16 -3.76
CA PRO A 122 -13.47 5.45 -3.77
C PRO A 122 -12.29 6.37 -4.13
N LEU A 123 -11.26 6.38 -3.28
CA LEU A 123 -10.06 7.18 -3.49
C LEU A 123 -8.88 6.29 -3.91
N PHE A 124 -8.22 6.61 -5.00
CA PHE A 124 -7.15 5.80 -5.57
C PHE A 124 -5.81 6.55 -5.61
N ILE A 125 -4.72 5.79 -5.58
CA ILE A 125 -3.38 6.34 -5.77
C ILE A 125 -3.26 6.76 -7.24
N THR A 126 -2.88 8.00 -7.49
CA THR A 126 -2.61 8.50 -8.86
C THR A 126 -1.14 8.36 -9.21
N HIS A 127 -0.25 8.56 -8.24
CA HIS A 127 1.20 8.46 -8.42
C HIS A 127 1.83 7.59 -7.35
N LEU A 128 2.66 6.63 -7.77
CA LEU A 128 3.50 5.82 -6.89
C LEU A 128 4.97 6.14 -7.16
N CYS A 129 5.61 6.82 -6.21
CA CYS A 129 7.01 7.23 -6.31
C CYS A 129 7.89 6.27 -5.49
N ILE A 130 8.91 5.69 -6.11
CA ILE A 130 9.85 4.76 -5.46
C ILE A 130 11.23 5.42 -5.31
N GLY A 131 11.77 5.41 -4.10
CA GLY A 131 13.03 6.10 -3.76
C GLY A 131 14.31 5.50 -4.34
N VAL A 132 14.24 4.27 -4.88
CA VAL A 132 15.37 3.53 -5.46
C VAL A 132 15.09 3.09 -6.89
N PRO A 133 16.13 2.93 -7.74
CA PRO A 133 15.98 2.42 -9.10
C PRO A 133 15.21 1.09 -9.11
N SER A 134 14.13 1.03 -9.87
CA SER A 134 13.24 -0.14 -9.92
C SER A 134 12.62 -0.31 -11.31
N ASN A 135 12.02 -1.48 -11.57
CA ASN A 135 11.27 -1.70 -12.81
C ASN A 135 9.82 -1.20 -12.65
N ASP A 136 9.55 0.02 -13.10
CA ASP A 136 8.24 0.68 -12.98
C ASP A 136 7.11 -0.12 -13.63
N LYS A 137 7.38 -0.78 -14.77
CA LYS A 137 6.40 -1.64 -15.44
C LYS A 137 6.06 -2.86 -14.58
N ALA A 138 7.07 -3.51 -14.01
CA ALA A 138 6.85 -4.66 -13.12
C ALA A 138 6.07 -4.26 -11.85
N ILE A 139 6.36 -3.08 -11.30
CA ILE A 139 5.62 -2.54 -10.15
C ILE A 139 4.16 -2.28 -10.53
N ALA A 140 3.91 -1.55 -11.63
CA ALA A 140 2.56 -1.25 -12.11
C ALA A 140 1.76 -2.54 -12.34
N HIS A 141 2.40 -3.56 -12.93
CA HIS A 141 1.78 -4.86 -13.11
C HIS A 141 1.44 -5.52 -11.77
N ALA A 142 2.37 -5.50 -10.82
CA ALA A 142 2.18 -6.10 -9.51
C ALA A 142 1.12 -5.37 -8.64
N VAL A 143 0.91 -4.07 -8.80
CA VAL A 143 0.00 -3.30 -7.92
C VAL A 143 -1.30 -2.86 -8.57
N LEU A 144 -1.51 -3.07 -9.87
CA LEU A 144 -2.75 -2.67 -10.55
C LEU A 144 -3.18 -3.64 -11.66
N LEU A 145 -2.27 -4.07 -12.52
CA LEU A 145 -2.65 -4.72 -13.79
C LEU A 145 -2.79 -6.25 -13.71
N ARG A 146 -2.95 -6.84 -12.52
CA ARG A 146 -3.01 -8.31 -12.36
C ARG A 146 -4.32 -8.96 -12.80
N PHE A 147 -5.45 -8.26 -12.65
CA PHE A 147 -6.78 -8.85 -12.84
C PHE A 147 -7.50 -8.33 -14.09
N SER A 148 -7.12 -7.17 -14.62
CA SER A 148 -7.65 -6.61 -15.86
C SER A 148 -6.87 -5.35 -16.25
N ASP A 149 -6.96 -4.95 -17.52
CA ASP A 149 -6.38 -3.70 -18.03
C ASP A 149 -7.34 -2.49 -17.88
N VAL A 150 -8.45 -2.67 -17.15
CA VAL A 150 -9.59 -1.72 -17.08
C VAL A 150 -9.17 -0.35 -16.51
N ARG A 151 -8.11 -0.30 -15.71
CA ARG A 151 -7.58 0.93 -15.07
C ARG A 151 -6.22 1.34 -15.64
N ARG A 152 -5.82 0.83 -16.82
CA ARG A 152 -4.51 1.14 -17.42
C ARG A 152 -4.40 2.64 -17.67
N GLY A 153 -3.36 3.27 -17.12
CA GLY A 153 -3.09 4.70 -17.25
C GLY A 153 -3.56 5.56 -16.08
N GLU A 154 -4.29 5.01 -15.11
CA GLU A 154 -4.74 5.76 -13.93
C GLU A 154 -3.71 5.83 -12.79
N LEU A 155 -2.74 4.91 -12.80
CA LEU A 155 -1.61 4.91 -11.87
C LEU A 155 -0.30 5.16 -12.63
N ILE A 156 0.39 6.22 -12.24
CA ILE A 156 1.72 6.57 -12.74
C ILE A 156 2.75 6.07 -11.72
N VAL A 157 3.60 5.12 -12.13
CA VAL A 157 4.73 4.65 -11.31
C VAL A 157 6.00 5.36 -11.78
N LYS A 158 6.76 5.90 -10.83
CA LYS A 158 8.06 6.54 -11.09
C LYS A 158 9.08 6.07 -10.06
N SER A 159 10.13 5.40 -10.49
CA SER A 159 11.30 5.14 -9.64
C SER A 159 12.39 6.18 -9.83
N SER A 160 13.15 6.43 -8.75
CA SER A 160 14.28 7.34 -8.79
C SER A 160 15.40 6.76 -9.65
N GLN A 161 15.88 7.52 -10.64
CA GLN A 161 16.97 7.08 -11.53
C GLN A 161 18.34 7.14 -10.85
N ASN A 162 18.52 8.11 -9.94
CA ASN A 162 19.64 8.17 -9.01
C ASN A 162 19.07 7.87 -7.62
N GLY A 163 19.62 6.91 -6.89
CA GLY A 163 19.14 6.61 -5.54
C GLY A 163 19.09 7.89 -4.71
N VAL A 164 17.92 8.25 -4.17
CA VAL A 164 17.86 9.38 -3.23
C VAL A 164 18.53 8.90 -1.97
N VAL A 165 19.83 9.17 -1.82
CA VAL A 165 20.53 9.00 -0.56
C VAL A 165 20.01 10.13 0.32
N PRO A 166 19.26 9.85 1.41
CA PRO A 166 18.89 10.91 2.34
C PRO A 166 20.17 11.47 2.92
N HIS A 167 20.43 12.75 2.68
CA HIS A 167 21.58 13.43 3.24
C HIS A 167 21.35 13.57 4.75
N GLY A 168 21.87 12.63 5.55
CA GLY A 168 22.03 12.81 6.99
C GLY A 168 21.16 12.00 7.96
N GLU A 169 20.49 10.91 7.56
CA GLU A 169 19.87 10.01 8.55
C GLU A 169 20.49 8.60 8.53
N MET A 170 21.12 8.24 9.66
CA MET A 170 21.61 6.90 9.95
C MET A 170 20.42 5.93 9.93
N TYR A 171 20.38 5.02 8.96
CA TYR A 171 19.65 3.78 9.14
C TYR A 171 20.31 3.05 10.32
N HIS A 172 19.69 3.09 11.50
CA HIS A 172 20.01 2.13 12.55
C HIS A 172 19.64 0.74 12.02
N ASN A 173 20.64 0.04 11.48
CA ASN A 173 20.57 -1.36 11.12
C ASN A 173 20.38 -2.20 12.39
N TRP A 174 19.14 -2.33 12.87
CA TRP A 174 18.79 -3.16 14.02
C TRP A 174 18.59 -4.65 13.68
N VAL A 175 19.22 -5.15 12.61
CA VAL A 175 19.27 -6.59 12.34
C VAL A 175 20.62 -6.95 11.69
N SER A 176 21.66 -6.97 12.51
CA SER A 176 22.92 -7.66 12.18
C SER A 176 23.44 -8.32 13.46
N GLY A 177 23.28 -9.65 13.55
CA GLY A 177 24.11 -10.52 14.38
C GLY A 177 23.92 -10.43 15.89
N ILE A 178 22.93 -11.17 16.42
CA ILE A 178 23.20 -11.90 17.66
C ILE A 178 24.06 -13.09 17.22
N GLY A 179 25.37 -12.93 17.43
CA GLY A 179 26.38 -13.92 17.10
C GLY A 179 26.11 -15.24 17.79
N ILE A 180 26.21 -16.31 17.01
CA ILE A 180 26.57 -17.62 17.51
C ILE A 180 28.03 -17.48 18.00
N PHE A 181 28.24 -17.62 19.30
CA PHE A 181 29.57 -17.84 19.86
C PHE A 181 29.88 -19.33 19.82
N SER A 182 30.91 -19.68 19.06
CA SER A 182 31.80 -20.82 19.32
C SER A 182 33.20 -20.27 19.39
#